data_AF-A0A170QCB3-F1
#
_entry.id   AF-A0A170QCB3-F1
#
_cell.length_a   1.000
_cell.length_b   1.000
_cell.length_c   1.000
_cell.angle_alpha   90.00
_cell.angle_beta   90.00
_cell.angle_gamma   90.00
#
_symmetry.space_group_name_H-M   'P 1'
#
loop_
_entity.id
_entity.type
_entity.pdbx_description
1 polymer ?
#
loop_
_entity_poly.entity_id
_entity_poly.type
_entity_poly.pdbx_seq_one_letter_code
_entity_poly.pdbx_strand_id
1 'polypeptide(L)'
;MVENYFPIIIVFLVAAGFAFVSLIATHLFGPRVPNAVKMMPYESGIDQVGDTRIRVSIRFFLIALLFIIFDIEIVFLYPWAVVFKDFLSAGPFIFFEMVVFLAILAFGFVYVWRNGALDWE
;
A
#
# COMPACT_ATOMS: atom_id res chain seq x y z
N MET A 1 -22.50 4.42 -19.05
CA MET A 1 -21.69 3.78 -17.98
C MET A 1 -20.20 4.10 -18.10
N VAL A 2 -19.56 3.94 -19.27
CA VAL A 2 -18.15 4.34 -19.48
C VAL A 2 -17.93 5.85 -19.36
N GLU A 3 -18.92 6.66 -19.74
CA GLU A 3 -18.89 8.13 -19.61
C GLU A 3 -18.66 8.61 -18.17
N ASN A 4 -19.06 7.84 -17.16
CA ASN A 4 -18.82 8.18 -15.75
C ASN A 4 -17.34 8.05 -15.33
N TYR A 5 -16.52 7.33 -16.10
CA TYR A 5 -15.09 7.22 -15.87
C TYR A 5 -14.29 8.34 -16.53
N PHE A 6 -14.90 9.08 -17.46
CA PHE A 6 -14.23 10.17 -18.17
C PHE A 6 -13.72 11.28 -17.23
N PRO A 7 -14.48 11.74 -16.20
CA PRO A 7 -13.96 12.69 -15.21
C PRO A 7 -12.75 12.16 -14.43
N ILE A 8 -12.73 10.86 -14.10
CA ILE A 8 -11.61 10.24 -13.36
C ILE A 8 -10.33 10.30 -14.19
N ILE A 9 -10.43 9.98 -15.49
CA ILE A 9 -9.29 10.04 -16.42
C ILE A 9 -8.78 11.48 -16.55
N ILE A 10 -9.69 12.45 -16.68
CA ILE A 10 -9.30 13.87 -16.75
C ILE A 10 -8.54 14.29 -15.49
N VAL A 11 -9.06 13.98 -14.30
CA VAL A 11 -8.40 14.32 -13.03
C VAL A 11 -7.02 13.67 -12.94
N PHE A 12 -6.91 12.39 -13.31
CA PHE A 12 -5.63 11.68 -13.33
C PHE A 12 -4.63 12.34 -14.28
N LEU A 13 -5.05 12.68 -15.50
CA LEU A 13 -4.19 13.34 -16.50
C LEU A 13 -3.77 14.74 -16.06
N VAL A 14 -4.66 15.51 -15.45
CA VAL A 14 -4.33 16.84 -14.92
C VAL A 14 -3.34 16.73 -13.77
N ALA A 15 -3.55 15.80 -12.83
CA ALA A 15 -2.65 15.59 -11.70
C ALA A 15 -1.26 15.11 -12.15
N ALA A 16 -1.21 14.11 -13.03
CA ALA A 16 0.04 13.60 -13.59
C ALA A 16 0.75 14.66 -14.45
N GLY A 17 -0.01 15.39 -15.27
CA GLY A 17 0.50 16.49 -16.08
C GLY A 17 1.07 17.61 -15.22
N PHE A 18 0.39 17.99 -14.15
CA PHE A 18 0.89 18.98 -13.19
C PHE A 18 2.21 18.54 -12.54
N ALA A 19 2.29 17.29 -12.07
CA ALA A 19 3.52 16.73 -11.50
C ALA A 19 4.68 16.76 -12.51
N PHE A 20 4.41 16.33 -13.75
CA PHE A 20 5.43 16.28 -14.81
C PHE A 20 5.89 17.67 -15.25
N VAL A 21 4.96 18.61 -15.47
CA VAL A 21 5.28 20.00 -15.80
C VAL A 21 6.07 20.66 -14.69
N SER A 22 5.71 20.44 -13.42
CA SER A 22 6.43 20.98 -12.27
C SER A 22 7.87 20.47 -12.20
N LEU A 23 8.08 19.16 -12.39
CA LEU A 23 9.42 18.56 -12.43
C LEU A 23 10.26 19.09 -13.61
N ILE A 24 9.66 19.20 -14.80
CA ILE A 24 10.34 19.76 -15.98
C ILE A 24 10.70 21.23 -15.78
N ALA A 25 9.75 22.03 -15.30
CA ALA A 25 9.98 23.45 -15.02
C ALA A 25 11.10 23.62 -13.99
N THR A 26 11.09 22.84 -12.91
CA THR A 26 12.16 22.84 -11.90
C THR A 26 13.51 22.43 -12.51
N HIS A 27 13.53 21.43 -13.39
CA HIS A 27 14.76 20.98 -14.03
C HIS A 27 15.30 22.00 -15.06
N LEU A 28 14.44 22.72 -15.78
CA LEU A 28 14.82 23.71 -16.79
C LEU A 28 15.22 25.06 -16.18
N PHE A 29 14.45 25.56 -15.22
CA PHE A 29 14.65 26.88 -14.62
C PHE A 29 15.45 26.86 -13.32
N GLY A 30 15.66 25.69 -12.71
CA GLY A 30 16.40 25.53 -11.46
C GLY A 30 17.91 25.78 -11.63
N PRO A 31 18.59 26.42 -10.66
CA PRO A 31 20.04 26.61 -10.68
C PRO A 31 20.78 25.27 -10.72
N ARG A 32 21.61 25.07 -11.75
CA ARG A 32 22.42 23.86 -11.91
C ARG A 32 23.84 24.11 -11.41
N VAL A 33 24.10 23.73 -10.16
CA VAL A 33 25.45 23.83 -9.57
C VAL A 33 25.93 22.43 -9.18
N PRO A 34 26.32 21.59 -10.16
CA PRO A 34 26.86 20.27 -9.87
C PRO A 34 28.18 20.40 -9.11
N ASN A 35 28.33 19.65 -8.04
CA ASN A 35 29.56 19.57 -7.25
C ASN A 35 29.72 18.11 -6.81
N ALA A 36 30.93 17.57 -6.88
CA ALA A 36 31.24 16.22 -6.41
C ALA A 36 30.66 15.95 -5.00
N VAL A 37 30.83 16.90 -4.07
CA VAL A 37 30.31 16.78 -2.70
C VAL A 37 28.78 16.78 -2.64
N LYS A 38 28.09 17.56 -3.50
CA LYS A 38 26.61 17.59 -3.54
C LYS A 38 26.00 16.32 -4.14
N MET A 39 26.77 15.61 -4.96
CA MET A 39 26.35 14.38 -5.63
C MET A 39 26.72 13.12 -4.83
N MET A 40 27.49 13.27 -3.75
CA MET A 40 27.82 12.17 -2.84
C MET A 40 26.61 11.85 -1.94
N PRO A 41 26.37 10.56 -1.62
CA PRO A 41 25.39 10.17 -0.61
C PRO A 41 25.61 10.88 0.73
N TYR A 42 24.51 11.22 1.41
CA TYR A 42 24.61 11.90 2.70
C TYR A 42 25.03 10.92 3.82
N GLU A 43 26.13 11.22 4.53
CA GLU A 43 26.63 10.45 5.67
C GLU A 43 27.09 11.40 6.80
N SER A 44 26.23 12.33 7.22
CA SER A 44 26.46 13.24 8.38
C SER A 44 27.82 13.97 8.43
N GLY A 45 28.42 14.26 7.27
CA GLY A 45 29.67 15.03 7.16
C GLY A 45 30.96 14.20 7.10
N ILE A 46 30.86 12.87 7.03
CA ILE A 46 32.00 11.98 6.76
C ILE A 46 31.86 11.33 5.38
N ASP A 47 32.97 10.86 4.83
CA ASP A 47 32.95 10.06 3.60
C ASP A 47 32.29 8.71 3.87
N GLN A 48 31.59 8.16 2.87
CA GLN A 48 30.94 6.87 3.05
C GLN A 48 32.00 5.78 3.18
N VAL A 49 31.92 5.00 4.26
CA VAL A 49 32.81 3.87 4.50
C VAL A 49 31.96 2.61 4.64
N GLY A 50 32.17 1.63 3.75
CA GLY A 50 31.56 0.31 3.85
C GLY A 50 30.87 -0.18 2.57
N ASP A 51 30.36 -1.41 2.63
CA ASP A 51 29.56 -2.01 1.57
C ASP A 51 28.07 -1.70 1.80
N THR A 52 27.39 -1.29 0.74
CA THR A 52 25.94 -1.01 0.71
C THR A 52 25.06 -2.26 0.80
N ARG A 53 25.64 -3.46 0.70
CA ARG A 53 24.90 -4.74 0.72
C ARG A 53 24.58 -5.19 2.14
N ILE A 54 23.60 -4.52 2.76
CA ILE A 54 23.05 -4.95 4.04
C ILE A 54 21.94 -5.99 3.85
N ARG A 55 21.81 -6.91 4.81
CA ARG A 55 20.66 -7.82 4.86
C ARG A 55 19.47 -7.04 5.40
N VAL A 56 18.49 -6.79 4.53
CA VAL A 56 17.20 -6.25 4.95
C VAL A 56 16.49 -7.27 5.83
N SER A 57 15.85 -6.82 6.90
CA SER A 57 15.17 -7.71 7.84
C SER A 57 14.02 -8.45 7.16
N ILE A 58 13.84 -9.73 7.47
CA ILE A 58 12.70 -10.55 7.00
C ILE A 58 11.34 -10.00 7.48
N ARG A 59 11.34 -9.12 8.48
CA ARG A 59 10.13 -8.47 9.02
C ARG A 59 9.33 -7.73 7.95
N PHE A 60 10.02 -7.07 7.01
CA PHE A 60 9.34 -6.41 5.87
C PHE A 60 8.60 -7.41 4.99
N PHE A 61 9.15 -8.59 4.79
CA PHE A 61 8.50 -9.67 4.04
C PHE A 61 7.26 -10.20 4.77
N LEU A 62 7.35 -10.42 6.09
CA LEU A 62 6.22 -10.88 6.89
C LEU A 62 5.05 -9.88 6.86
N ILE A 63 5.33 -8.58 6.97
CA ILE A 63 4.31 -7.52 6.86
C ILE A 63 3.70 -7.51 5.45
N ALA A 64 4.51 -7.55 4.40
CA ALA A 64 4.01 -7.53 3.03
C ALA A 64 3.13 -8.76 2.73
N LEU A 65 3.53 -9.94 3.20
CA LEU A 65 2.76 -11.17 3.07
C LEU A 65 1.42 -11.07 3.79
N LEU A 66 1.42 -10.57 5.05
CA LEU A 66 0.21 -10.39 5.83
C LEU A 66 -0.73 -9.36 5.17
N PHE A 67 -0.17 -8.27 4.64
CA PHE A 67 -0.93 -7.26 3.89
C PHE A 67 -1.63 -7.86 2.68
N ILE A 68 -0.94 -8.69 1.88
CA ILE A 68 -1.54 -9.35 0.71
C ILE A 68 -2.69 -10.27 1.12
N ILE A 69 -2.52 -11.02 2.21
CA ILE A 69 -3.58 -11.91 2.73
C ILE A 69 -4.81 -11.07 3.10
N PHE A 70 -4.63 -10.00 3.89
CA PHE A 70 -5.72 -9.10 4.26
C PHE A 70 -6.38 -8.40 3.07
N ASP A 71 -5.61 -7.99 2.06
CA ASP A 71 -6.14 -7.34 0.87
C ASP A 71 -7.07 -8.29 0.09
N ILE A 72 -6.67 -9.56 -0.03
CA ILE A 72 -7.50 -10.62 -0.61
C ILE A 72 -8.78 -10.84 0.20
N GLU A 73 -8.73 -10.78 1.53
CA GLU A 73 -9.92 -10.90 2.38
C GLU A 73 -10.92 -9.78 2.07
N ILE A 74 -10.46 -8.53 1.95
CA ILE A 74 -11.32 -7.38 1.64
C ILE A 74 -11.97 -7.56 0.24
N VAL A 75 -11.25 -8.11 -0.73
CA VAL A 75 -11.82 -8.44 -2.05
C VAL A 75 -13.01 -9.39 -1.93
N PHE A 76 -13.01 -10.34 -0.99
CA PHE A 76 -14.17 -11.19 -0.70
C PHE A 76 -15.28 -10.48 0.08
N LEU A 77 -14.93 -9.53 0.96
CA LEU A 77 -15.91 -8.74 1.72
C LEU A 77 -16.74 -7.81 0.82
N TYR A 78 -16.16 -7.24 -0.24
CA TYR A 78 -16.83 -6.24 -1.07
C TYR A 78 -18.12 -6.77 -1.75
N PRO A 79 -18.12 -7.89 -2.50
CA PRO A 79 -19.34 -8.41 -3.11
C PRO A 79 -20.41 -8.74 -2.08
N TRP A 80 -20.02 -9.34 -0.95
CA TRP A 80 -20.95 -9.63 0.13
C TRP A 80 -21.59 -8.34 0.68
N ALA A 81 -20.80 -7.32 0.96
CA ALA A 81 -21.27 -6.06 1.52
C ALA A 81 -22.24 -5.32 0.57
N VAL A 82 -21.98 -5.39 -0.74
CA VAL A 82 -22.82 -4.75 -1.77
C VAL A 82 -24.19 -5.43 -1.85
N VAL A 83 -24.25 -6.76 -1.84
CA VAL A 83 -25.52 -7.51 -2.03
C VAL A 83 -26.19 -7.88 -0.70
N PHE A 84 -25.58 -7.56 0.44
CA PHE A 84 -26.08 -7.90 1.78
C PHE A 84 -27.55 -7.51 1.99
N LYS A 85 -27.95 -6.33 1.53
CA LYS A 85 -29.34 -5.83 1.67
C LYS A 85 -30.35 -6.68 0.91
N ASP A 86 -30.00 -7.12 -0.29
CA ASP A 86 -30.87 -7.93 -1.14
C ASP A 86 -31.01 -9.33 -0.55
N PHE A 87 -29.90 -9.89 -0.07
CA PHE A 87 -29.84 -11.20 0.55
C PHE A 87 -30.43 -11.27 1.96
N LEU A 88 -30.56 -10.14 2.66
CA LEU A 88 -31.24 -10.10 3.97
C LEU A 88 -32.70 -10.57 3.86
N SER A 89 -33.34 -10.38 2.70
CA SER A 89 -34.68 -10.87 2.41
C SER A 89 -34.75 -12.40 2.28
N ALA A 90 -33.64 -13.05 1.92
CA ALA A 90 -33.53 -14.51 1.78
C ALA A 90 -33.23 -15.23 3.11
N GLY A 91 -32.89 -14.48 4.17
CA GLY A 91 -32.70 -14.98 5.53
C GLY A 91 -31.33 -14.66 6.14
N PRO A 92 -31.14 -14.92 7.45
CA PRO A 92 -29.94 -14.53 8.18
C PRO A 92 -28.71 -15.41 7.89
N PHE A 93 -28.85 -16.47 7.08
CA PHE A 93 -27.77 -17.43 6.82
C PHE A 93 -26.50 -16.76 6.28
N ILE A 94 -26.66 -15.82 5.35
CA ILE A 94 -25.57 -15.09 4.69
C ILE A 94 -24.83 -14.15 5.65
N PHE A 95 -25.50 -13.71 6.71
CA PHE A 95 -24.84 -12.98 7.79
C PHE A 95 -23.93 -13.90 8.60
N PHE A 96 -24.43 -15.07 9.02
CA PHE A 96 -23.66 -16.01 9.83
C PHE A 96 -22.45 -16.59 9.10
N GLU A 97 -22.58 -16.87 7.80
CA GLU A 97 -21.46 -17.34 6.97
C GLU A 97 -20.29 -16.35 6.99
N MET A 98 -20.58 -15.06 6.90
CA MET A 98 -19.55 -14.02 6.96
C MET A 98 -18.99 -13.78 8.35
N VAL A 99 -19.81 -13.93 9.40
CA VAL A 99 -19.29 -13.89 10.77
C VAL A 99 -18.30 -15.03 11.00
N VAL A 100 -18.60 -16.24 10.50
CA VAL A 100 -17.68 -17.38 10.58
C VAL A 100 -16.41 -17.13 9.75
N PHE A 101 -16.54 -16.62 8.52
CA PHE A 101 -15.41 -16.25 7.68
C PHE A 101 -14.48 -15.25 8.39
N LEU A 102 -15.04 -14.15 8.90
CA LEU A 102 -14.28 -13.15 9.65
C LEU A 102 -13.67 -13.71 10.94
N ALA A 103 -14.35 -14.61 11.64
CA ALA A 103 -13.82 -15.24 12.84
C ALA A 103 -12.59 -16.11 12.57
N ILE A 104 -12.61 -16.89 11.48
CA ILE A 104 -11.47 -17.72 11.06
C ILE A 104 -10.25 -16.83 10.75
N LEU A 105 -10.47 -15.72 10.05
CA LEU A 105 -9.41 -14.79 9.68
C LEU A 105 -8.87 -14.01 10.88
N ALA A 106 -9.77 -13.52 11.74
CA ALA A 106 -9.40 -12.88 13.00
C ALA A 106 -8.58 -13.83 13.88
N PHE A 107 -8.90 -15.13 13.89
CA PHE A 107 -8.10 -16.14 14.59
C PHE A 107 -6.70 -16.26 13.99
N GLY A 108 -6.58 -16.33 12.66
CA GLY A 108 -5.28 -16.33 11.96
C GLY A 108 -4.45 -15.09 12.28
N PHE A 109 -5.07 -13.92 12.29
CA PHE A 109 -4.41 -12.68 12.69
C PHE A 109 -3.93 -12.70 14.15
N VAL A 110 -4.79 -13.12 15.07
CA VAL A 110 -4.42 -13.23 16.50
C VAL A 110 -3.28 -14.22 16.69
N TYR A 111 -3.25 -15.33 15.94
CA TYR A 111 -2.15 -16.28 15.97
C TYR A 111 -0.83 -15.64 15.52
N VAL A 112 -0.83 -14.94 14.39
CA VAL A 112 0.35 -14.25 13.85
C VAL A 112 0.84 -13.18 14.83
N TRP A 113 -0.08 -12.43 15.44
CA TRP A 113 0.24 -11.43 16.45
C TRP A 113 0.84 -12.07 17.72
N ARG A 114 0.25 -13.15 18.23
CA ARG A 114 0.76 -13.89 19.39
C ARG A 114 2.16 -14.46 19.15
N ASN A 115 2.51 -14.76 17.91
CA ASN A 115 3.84 -15.26 17.52
C ASN A 115 4.88 -14.15 17.31
N GLY A 116 4.53 -12.88 17.52
CA GLY A 116 5.46 -11.75 17.42
C GLY A 116 5.91 -11.42 15.99
N ALA A 117 5.19 -11.90 14.97
CA ALA A 117 5.50 -11.57 13.57
C ALA A 117 5.32 -10.07 13.25
N LEU A 118 4.62 -9.35 14.13
CA LEU A 118 4.37 -7.91 14.07
C LEU A 118 5.27 -7.09 15.00
N ASP A 119 6.14 -7.74 15.79
CA ASP A 119 6.98 -7.04 16.76
C ASP A 119 8.14 -6.33 16.06
N TRP A 120 8.35 -5.06 16.43
CA TRP A 120 9.30 -4.16 15.77
C TRP A 120 10.53 -3.82 16.62
N GLU A 121 10.81 -4.62 17.66
CA GLU A 121 11.99 -4.48 18.51
C GLU A 121 13.25 -5.12 17.90
#